data_AF-V8GB80-F1
#
_entry.id   AF-V8GB80-F1
#
_cell.length_a   1.000
_cell.length_b   1.000
_cell.length_c   1.000
_cell.angle_alpha   90.00
_cell.angle_beta   90.00
_cell.angle_gamma   90.00
#
_symmetry.space_group_name_H-M   'P 1'
#
loop_
_entity.id
_entity.type
_entity.pdbx_description
1 polymer ?
#
loop_
_entity_poly.entity_id
_entity_poly.type
_entity_poly.pdbx_seq_one_letter_code
_entity_poly.pdbx_strand_id
1 'polypeptide(L)'
;MAIESVLDLPIERQRELAKLEGYSSIERWQEETRNQFTENEKLLAEAEAYKPTKAEIAEKIYHLRTNPCAIEFYRRITQDYDLTVEEQIKHLESLETAD
;
A
#
# COMPACT_ATOMS: atom_id res chain seq x y z
N MET A 1 -11.35 8.77 -14.09
CA MET A 1 -10.54 10.01 -14.01
C MET A 1 -9.11 9.59 -14.15
N ALA A 2 -8.36 10.13 -15.12
CA ALA A 2 -6.92 9.97 -15.11
C ALA A 2 -6.40 10.69 -13.86
N ILE A 3 -5.62 10.01 -13.03
CA ILE A 3 -4.91 10.67 -11.94
C ILE A 3 -3.86 11.53 -12.65
N GLU A 4 -4.02 12.85 -12.63
CA GLU A 4 -3.02 13.78 -13.15
C GLU A 4 -1.73 13.60 -12.34
N SER A 5 -0.66 13.16 -13.00
CA SER A 5 0.64 13.00 -12.38
C SER A 5 1.21 14.38 -12.02
N VAL A 6 2.04 14.46 -10.98
CA VAL A 6 2.82 15.68 -10.71
C VAL A 6 3.72 16.08 -11.89
N LEU A 7 4.02 15.12 -12.78
CA LEU A 7 4.76 15.32 -14.02
C LEU A 7 3.91 15.85 -15.18
N ASP A 8 2.58 15.86 -15.05
CA ASP A 8 1.65 16.44 -16.03
C ASP A 8 1.37 17.93 -15.77
N LEU A 9 1.80 18.44 -14.61
CA LEU A 9 1.65 19.85 -14.24
C LEU A 9 2.45 20.77 -15.18
N PRO A 10 2.08 22.06 -15.34
CA PRO A 10 2.89 23.02 -16.07
C PRO A 10 4.32 23.10 -15.51
N ILE A 11 5.31 23.34 -16.39
CA ILE A 11 6.74 23.30 -16.03
C ILE A 11 7.11 24.19 -14.84
N GLU A 12 6.47 25.35 -14.69
CA GLU A 12 6.72 26.24 -13.55
C GLU A 12 6.24 25.64 -12.22
N ARG A 13 5.11 24.92 -12.21
CA ARG A 13 4.64 24.19 -11.03
C ARG A 13 5.56 23.02 -10.69
N GLN A 14 6.06 22.31 -11.70
CA GLN A 14 7.06 21.28 -11.48
C GLN A 14 8.35 21.84 -10.86
N ARG A 15 8.82 23.02 -11.29
CA ARG A 15 9.99 23.68 -10.67
C ARG A 15 9.75 24.08 -9.22
N GLU A 16 8.55 24.56 -8.90
CA GLU A 16 8.17 24.90 -7.53
C GLU A 16 8.20 23.66 -6.63
N LEU A 17 7.61 22.55 -7.09
CA LEU A 17 7.63 21.27 -6.37
C LEU A 17 9.06 20.73 -6.19
N ALA A 18 9.86 20.71 -7.25
CA ALA A 18 11.25 20.29 -7.18
C ALA A 18 12.03 21.09 -6.11
N LYS A 19 11.84 22.42 -6.03
CA LYS A 19 12.47 23.25 -5.00
C LYS A 19 11.95 22.94 -3.59
N LEU A 20 10.66 22.72 -3.42
CA LEU A 20 10.05 22.36 -2.13
C LEU A 20 10.59 21.03 -1.61
N GLU A 21 10.85 20.09 -2.51
CA GLU A 21 11.45 18.79 -2.19
C GLU A 21 12.99 18.85 -2.07
N GLY A 22 13.59 20.03 -2.24
CA GLY A 22 15.04 20.26 -2.04
C GLY A 22 15.92 20.02 -3.26
N TYR A 23 15.34 19.86 -4.45
CA TYR A 23 16.08 19.67 -5.70
C TYR A 23 16.54 20.99 -6.30
N SER A 24 17.79 21.01 -6.74
CA SER A 24 18.38 22.12 -7.50
C SER A 24 18.26 21.94 -9.03
N SER A 25 17.92 20.73 -9.50
CA SER A 25 17.67 20.41 -10.91
C SER A 25 16.29 19.82 -11.07
N ILE A 26 15.50 20.41 -11.97
CA ILE A 26 14.17 19.91 -12.31
C ILE A 26 14.27 18.57 -13.06
N GLU A 27 15.27 18.40 -13.91
CA GLU A 27 15.48 17.19 -14.70
C GLU A 27 15.73 15.99 -13.78
N ARG A 28 16.57 16.18 -12.74
CA ARG A 28 16.83 15.16 -11.72
C ARG A 28 15.57 14.83 -10.93
N TRP A 29 14.82 15.84 -10.50
CA TRP A 29 13.54 15.63 -9.81
C TRP A 29 12.58 14.81 -10.68
N GLN A 30 12.38 15.20 -11.94
CA GLN A 30 11.49 14.50 -12.87
C GLN A 30 11.92 13.05 -13.13
N GLU A 31 13.22 12.78 -13.24
CA GLU A 31 13.75 11.42 -13.40
C GLU A 31 13.46 10.55 -12.18
N GLU A 32 13.80 11.04 -10.97
CA GLU A 32 13.54 10.32 -9.74
C GLU A 32 12.03 10.08 -9.52
N THR A 33 11.18 11.07 -9.81
CA THR A 33 9.72 10.92 -9.77
C THR A 33 9.21 9.87 -10.76
N ARG A 34 9.72 9.82 -12.00
CA ARG A 34 9.36 8.75 -12.96
C ARG A 34 9.74 7.37 -12.47
N ASN A 35 10.93 7.25 -11.88
CA ASN A 35 11.42 5.99 -11.33
C ASN A 35 10.54 5.54 -10.16
N GLN A 36 10.16 6.46 -9.27
CA GLN A 36 9.23 6.18 -8.18
C GLN A 36 7.87 5.72 -8.68
N PHE A 37 7.31 6.33 -9.72
CA PHE A 37 6.05 5.86 -10.30
C PHE A 37 6.15 4.46 -10.86
N THR A 38 7.21 4.17 -11.62
CA THR A 38 7.45 2.82 -12.17
C THR A 38 7.60 1.79 -11.06
N GLU A 39 8.35 2.11 -10.00
CA GLU A 39 8.55 1.22 -8.86
C GLU A 39 7.25 1.00 -8.09
N ASN A 40 6.48 2.06 -7.86
CA ASN A 40 5.18 1.98 -7.18
C ASN A 40 4.17 1.16 -7.98
N GLU A 41 4.13 1.30 -9.31
CA GLU A 41 3.28 0.47 -10.18
C GLU A 41 3.67 -1.01 -10.09
N LYS A 42 4.98 -1.30 -10.07
CA LYS A 42 5.48 -2.66 -9.89
C LYS A 42 5.11 -3.23 -8.52
N LEU A 43 5.32 -2.46 -7.45
CA LEU A 43 4.97 -2.88 -6.09
C LEU A 43 3.46 -3.09 -5.92
N LEU A 44 2.64 -2.25 -6.56
CA LEU A 44 1.19 -2.41 -6.57
C LEU A 44 0.80 -3.71 -7.27
N ALA A 45 1.36 -3.98 -8.45
CA ALA A 45 1.10 -5.22 -9.17
C ALA A 45 1.56 -6.46 -8.39
N GLU A 46 2.71 -6.40 -7.71
CA GLU A 46 3.19 -7.46 -6.83
C GLU A 46 2.27 -7.68 -5.63
N ALA A 47 1.77 -6.59 -5.02
CA ALA A 47 0.83 -6.66 -3.90
C ALA A 47 -0.55 -7.20 -4.32
N GLU A 48 -1.04 -6.83 -5.50
CA GLU A 48 -2.30 -7.35 -6.06
C GLU A 48 -2.19 -8.83 -6.44
N ALA A 49 -1.01 -9.27 -6.88
CA ALA A 49 -0.75 -10.67 -7.22
C ALA A 49 -0.41 -11.55 -6.01
N TYR A 50 -0.12 -10.95 -4.84
CA TYR A 50 0.27 -11.69 -3.65
C TYR A 50 -0.89 -12.55 -3.13
N LYS A 51 -0.62 -13.85 -2.98
CA LYS A 51 -1.50 -14.81 -2.32
C LYS A 51 -0.81 -15.29 -1.04
N PRO A 52 -1.42 -15.15 0.13
CA PRO A 52 -0.83 -15.68 1.35
C PRO A 52 -0.76 -17.21 1.30
N THR A 53 0.19 -17.80 2.01
CA THR A 53 0.21 -19.23 2.27
C THR A 53 -0.78 -19.61 3.37
N LYS A 54 -1.16 -20.88 3.42
CA LYS A 54 -1.95 -21.45 4.53
C LYS A 54 -1.26 -21.24 5.89
N ALA A 55 0.07 -21.34 5.92
CA ALA A 55 0.86 -21.11 7.13
C ALA A 55 0.77 -19.64 7.62
N GLU A 56 0.92 -18.66 6.72
CA GLU A 56 0.78 -17.25 7.07
C GLU A 56 -0.64 -16.92 7.56
N ILE A 57 -1.68 -17.50 6.95
CA ILE A 57 -3.06 -17.36 7.42
C ILE A 57 -3.20 -17.93 8.83
N ALA A 58 -2.67 -19.13 9.08
CA ALA A 58 -2.75 -19.77 10.39
C ALA A 58 -2.05 -18.95 11.49
N GLU A 59 -0.90 -18.36 11.19
CA GLU A 59 -0.18 -17.47 12.10
C GLU A 59 -0.99 -16.20 12.41
N LYS A 60 -1.57 -15.55 11.39
CA LYS A 60 -2.43 -14.36 11.57
C LYS A 60 -3.66 -14.69 12.43
N ILE A 61 -4.32 -15.82 12.18
CA ILE A 61 -5.46 -16.28 12.98
C ILE A 61 -5.05 -16.58 14.42
N TYR A 62 -3.88 -17.20 14.61
CA TYR A 62 -3.34 -17.44 15.95
C TYR A 62 -3.16 -16.13 16.72
N HIS A 63 -2.57 -15.09 16.09
CA HIS A 63 -2.45 -13.78 16.72
C HIS A 63 -3.79 -13.14 17.03
N LEU A 64 -4.76 -13.20 16.12
CA LEU A 64 -6.12 -12.69 16.35
C LEU A 64 -6.81 -13.36 17.55
N ARG A 65 -6.55 -14.66 17.77
CA ARG A 65 -7.13 -15.42 18.90
C ARG A 65 -6.41 -15.21 20.22
N THR A 66 -5.14 -14.84 20.20
CA THR A 66 -4.28 -14.82 21.41
C THR A 66 -3.88 -13.42 21.86
N ASN A 67 -3.94 -12.43 20.96
CA ASN A 67 -3.56 -11.06 21.24
C ASN A 67 -4.76 -10.13 20.97
N PRO A 68 -5.36 -9.52 22.01
CA PRO A 68 -6.50 -8.63 21.84
C PRO A 68 -6.17 -7.36 21.02
N CYS A 69 -4.90 -6.98 20.91
CA CYS A 69 -4.47 -5.84 20.11
C CYS A 69 -4.25 -6.19 18.62
N ALA A 70 -4.28 -7.46 18.23
CA ALA A 70 -4.06 -7.86 16.85
C ALA A 70 -5.13 -7.31 15.90
N ILE A 71 -6.37 -7.19 16.37
CA ILE A 71 -7.48 -6.65 15.55
C ILE A 71 -7.28 -5.17 15.20
N GLU A 72 -6.59 -4.40 16.05
CA GLU A 72 -6.35 -2.96 15.84
C GLU A 72 -5.49 -2.67 14.59
N PHE A 73 -4.62 -3.60 14.22
CA PHE A 73 -3.87 -3.51 12.96
C PHE A 73 -4.82 -3.50 11.75
N TYR A 74 -5.77 -4.44 11.72
CA TYR A 74 -6.70 -4.59 10.62
C TYR A 74 -7.67 -3.41 10.55
N ARG A 75 -8.24 -3.00 11.68
CA ARG A 75 -9.14 -1.83 11.77
C ARG A 75 -8.52 -0.55 11.21
N ARG A 76 -7.23 -0.32 11.47
CA ARG A 76 -6.51 0.84 10.95
C ARG A 76 -6.29 0.77 9.44
N ILE A 77 -5.98 -0.41 8.92
CA ILE A 77 -5.73 -0.60 7.48
C ILE A 77 -7.03 -0.51 6.68
N THR A 78 -8.10 -1.11 7.17
CA THR A 78 -9.41 -1.08 6.52
C THR A 78 -10.20 0.20 6.79
N GLN A 79 -9.75 1.00 7.76
CA GLN A 79 -10.50 2.12 8.33
C GLN A 79 -11.89 1.74 8.88
N ASP A 80 -12.09 0.46 9.19
CA ASP A 80 -13.30 -0.07 9.80
C ASP A 80 -13.02 -0.41 11.26
N TYR A 81 -13.42 0.49 12.17
CA TYR A 81 -13.21 0.33 13.61
C TYR A 81 -14.24 -0.60 14.27
N ASP A 82 -15.32 -0.93 13.57
CA ASP A 82 -16.35 -1.87 14.06
C ASP A 82 -16.00 -3.32 13.71
N LEU A 83 -15.04 -3.55 12.80
CA LEU A 83 -14.55 -4.88 12.41
C LEU A 83 -14.25 -5.76 13.62
N THR A 84 -14.86 -6.95 13.64
CA THR A 84 -14.68 -7.94 14.71
C THR A 84 -13.54 -8.92 14.40
N VAL A 85 -13.04 -9.58 15.44
CA VAL A 85 -12.03 -10.64 15.31
C VAL A 85 -12.57 -11.79 14.45
N GLU A 86 -13.82 -12.18 14.66
CA GLU A 86 -14.49 -13.27 13.96
C GLU A 86 -14.65 -12.97 12.46
N GLU A 87 -15.04 -11.74 12.11
CA GLU A 87 -15.14 -11.31 10.71
C GLU A 87 -13.78 -11.32 10.03
N GLN A 88 -12.73 -10.84 10.71
CA GLN A 88 -11.39 -10.85 10.15
C GLN A 88 -10.84 -12.27 9.99
N ILE A 89 -11.10 -13.17 10.94
CA ILE A 89 -10.73 -14.59 10.81
C ILE A 89 -11.45 -15.23 9.62
N LYS A 90 -12.77 -15.02 9.50
CA LYS A 90 -13.57 -15.54 8.37
C LYS A 90 -13.07 -15.01 7.03
N HIS A 91 -12.68 -13.74 6.98
CA HIS A 91 -12.07 -13.14 5.79
C HIS A 91 -10.75 -13.85 5.44
N LEU A 92 -9.84 -14.02 6.40
CA LEU A 92 -8.57 -14.71 6.18
C LEU A 92 -8.75 -16.14 5.70
N GLU A 93 -9.71 -16.88 6.27
CA GLU A 93 -10.04 -18.25 5.86
C GLU A 93 -10.66 -18.33 4.45
N SER A 94 -11.16 -17.21 3.92
CA SER A 94 -11.73 -17.13 2.57
C SER A 94 -10.72 -16.76 1.48
N LEU A 95 -9.49 -16.37 1.85
CA LEU A 95 -8.48 -15.96 0.90
C LEU A 95 -7.98 -17.15 0.06
N GLU A 96 -7.73 -16.90 -1.22
CA GLU A 96 -7.02 -17.86 -2.06
C GLU A 96 -5.56 -17.96 -1.59
N THR A 97 -5.05 -19.19 -1.45
CA THR A 97 -3.69 -19.44 -0.96
C THR A 97 -2.73 -19.78 -2.08
N ALA A 98 -1.44 -19.49 -1.86
CA ALA A 98 -0.37 -19.87 -2.79
C ALA A 98 -0.06 -21.38 -2.78
N ASP A 99 -0.36 -22.08 -1.68
CA ASP A 99 -0.11 -23.51 -1.42
C ASP A 99 -1.37 -24.26 -0.97
#